data_AF-A0A3N5RWW6-F1
#
_entry.id   AF-A0A3N5RWW6-F1
#
_cell.length_a   1.000
_cell.length_b   1.000
_cell.length_c   1.000
_cell.angle_alpha   90.00
_cell.angle_beta   90.00
_cell.angle_gamma   90.00
#
_symmetry.space_group_name_H-M   'P 1'
#
loop_
_entity.id
_entity.type
_entity.pdbx_description
1 polymer ?
#
loop_
_entity_poly.entity_id
_entity_poly.type
_entity_poly.pdbx_seq_one_letter_code
_entity_poly.pdbx_strand_id
1 'polypeptide(L)'
;MPFDKPTGGENHQGFVLCCNLQSLQARSQVDFEIDFFEQILSRDPAYIEVLFRLGDLFAQKGLHRRALHVDLKLASVRPDDPTVFYNLACTHGAQDHEQPALDALERAVELGFNDVDYMLSDPDLLALRLHPRFRRLVERLQRGSTSRSTVV
;
A
#
# COMPACT_ATOMS: atom_id res chain seq x y z
N MET A 1 -70.68 -0.17 15.42
CA MET A 1 -69.54 0.71 15.71
C MET A 1 -68.27 -0.01 15.25
N PRO A 2 -67.71 0.29 14.06
CA PRO A 2 -66.44 -0.27 13.62
C PRO A 2 -65.27 0.63 14.04
N PHE A 3 -64.17 -0.03 14.42
CA PHE A 3 -62.87 0.56 14.74
C PHE A 3 -62.22 1.17 13.48
N ASP A 4 -61.88 2.47 13.53
CA ASP A 4 -60.94 3.08 12.59
C ASP A 4 -59.50 2.73 12.98
N LYS A 5 -58.71 2.25 12.01
CA LYS A 5 -57.25 2.11 12.13
C LYS A 5 -56.58 3.39 11.65
N PRO A 6 -55.51 3.88 12.30
CA PRO A 6 -54.78 5.02 11.80
C PRO A 6 -53.91 4.60 10.60
N THR A 7 -54.14 5.23 9.45
CA THR A 7 -53.25 5.19 8.29
C THR A 7 -52.10 6.18 8.51
N GLY A 8 -51.07 5.74 9.22
CA GLY A 8 -49.80 6.46 9.33
C GLY A 8 -48.93 6.16 8.12
N GLY A 9 -48.86 7.08 7.15
CA GLY A 9 -47.86 7.04 6.09
C GLY A 9 -46.47 7.21 6.70
N GLU A 10 -45.70 6.12 6.75
CA GLU A 10 -44.35 6.13 7.30
C GLU A 10 -43.41 6.88 6.35
N ASN A 11 -42.74 7.87 6.94
CA ASN A 11 -41.81 8.79 6.31
C ASN A 11 -40.58 8.04 5.76
N HIS A 12 -40.61 7.65 4.48
CA HIS A 12 -39.44 7.11 3.77
C HIS A 12 -38.20 8.04 3.78
N GLN A 13 -38.38 9.33 4.04
CA GLN A 13 -37.26 10.28 4.15
C GLN A 13 -36.46 10.15 5.46
N GLY A 14 -37.06 9.65 6.54
CA GLY A 14 -36.37 9.47 7.82
C GLY A 14 -35.37 8.30 7.82
N PHE A 15 -35.69 7.23 7.08
CA PHE A 15 -34.82 6.05 6.95
C PHE A 15 -33.55 6.35 6.11
N VAL A 16 -33.70 7.10 5.01
CA VAL A 16 -32.58 7.45 4.12
C VAL A 16 -31.58 8.38 4.82
N LEU A 17 -32.07 9.34 5.62
CA LEU A 17 -31.21 10.27 6.33
C LEU A 17 -30.38 9.57 7.43
N CYS A 18 -30.97 8.62 8.17
CA CYS A 18 -30.23 7.81 9.15
C CYS A 18 -29.19 6.90 8.49
N CYS A 19 -29.51 6.22 7.38
CA CYS A 19 -28.52 5.39 6.66
C CYS A 19 -27.33 6.21 6.13
N ASN A 20 -27.57 7.46 5.70
CA ASN A 20 -26.50 8.37 5.27
C ASN A 20 -25.67 8.90 6.46
N LEU A 21 -26.28 9.23 7.60
CA LEU A 21 -25.54 9.63 8.79
C LEU A 21 -24.73 8.49 9.43
N GLN A 22 -25.26 7.27 9.44
CA GLN A 22 -24.58 6.09 9.98
C GLN A 22 -23.35 5.71 9.15
N SER A 23 -23.42 5.88 7.82
CA SER A 23 -22.29 5.63 6.91
C SER A 23 -21.21 6.72 6.97
N LEU A 24 -21.57 7.95 7.33
CA LEU A 24 -20.63 9.04 7.62
C LEU A 24 -19.87 8.84 8.94
N GLN A 25 -20.47 8.20 9.94
CA GLN A 25 -19.84 7.99 11.26
C GLN A 25 -18.89 6.78 11.36
N ALA A 26 -18.83 5.92 10.34
CA ALA A 26 -18.00 4.71 10.36
C ALA A 26 -16.83 4.72 9.36
N ARG A 27 -16.55 5.85 8.70
CA ARG A 27 -15.38 5.97 7.81
C ARG A 27 -14.13 6.23 8.65
N SER A 28 -13.13 5.38 8.49
CA SER A 28 -11.82 5.67 9.07
C SER A 28 -11.18 6.85 8.33
N GLN A 29 -10.27 7.55 9.00
CA GLN A 29 -9.50 8.63 8.37
C GLN A 29 -8.79 8.17 7.08
N VAL A 30 -8.33 6.92 7.06
CA VAL A 30 -7.70 6.29 5.89
C VAL A 30 -8.67 6.17 4.70
N ASP A 31 -9.95 5.86 4.94
CA ASP A 31 -10.95 5.78 3.85
C ASP A 31 -11.21 7.17 3.25
N PHE A 32 -11.24 8.21 4.09
CA PHE A 32 -11.37 9.59 3.61
C PHE A 32 -10.14 10.02 2.79
N GLU A 33 -8.94 9.69 3.26
CA GLU A 33 -7.70 10.02 2.53
C GLU A 33 -7.64 9.31 1.18
N ILE A 34 -8.03 8.04 1.11
CA ILE A 34 -8.15 7.31 -0.15
C ILE A 34 -9.13 8.02 -1.09
N ASP A 35 -10.36 8.29 -0.65
CA ASP A 35 -11.37 8.96 -1.46
C ASP A 35 -10.85 10.32 -1.97
N PHE A 36 -10.21 11.10 -1.11
CA PHE A 36 -9.64 12.41 -1.44
C PHE A 36 -8.55 12.31 -2.51
N PHE A 37 -7.57 11.42 -2.34
CA PHE A 37 -6.48 11.26 -3.28
C PHE A 37 -6.93 10.66 -4.62
N GLU A 38 -7.95 9.79 -4.63
CA GLU A 38 -8.54 9.30 -5.87
C GLU A 38 -9.22 10.41 -6.67
N GLN A 39 -9.86 11.39 -6.01
CA GLN A 39 -10.39 12.56 -6.70
C GLN A 39 -9.28 13.40 -7.34
N ILE A 40 -8.11 13.50 -6.72
CA ILE A 40 -6.97 14.19 -7.33
C ILE A 40 -6.47 13.42 -8.56
N LEU A 41 -6.32 12.10 -8.47
CA LEU A 41 -5.91 11.28 -9.61
C LEU A 41 -6.93 11.28 -10.76
N SER A 42 -8.21 11.53 -10.48
CA SER A 42 -9.22 11.69 -11.54
C SER A 42 -8.95 12.91 -12.45
N ARG A 43 -8.23 13.92 -11.93
CA ARG A 43 -7.86 15.14 -12.65
C ARG A 43 -6.46 15.06 -13.23
N ASP A 44 -5.52 14.51 -12.47
CA ASP A 44 -4.16 14.23 -12.91
C ASP A 44 -3.77 12.78 -12.59
N PRO A 45 -3.98 11.86 -13.55
CA PRO A 45 -3.68 10.45 -13.33
C PRO A 45 -2.20 10.17 -13.08
N ALA A 46 -1.29 11.06 -13.45
CA ALA A 46 0.16 10.84 -13.36
C ALA A 46 0.79 11.57 -12.16
N TYR A 47 -0.01 12.11 -11.24
CA TYR A 47 0.51 12.81 -10.06
C TYR A 47 1.22 11.84 -9.13
N ILE A 48 2.56 11.84 -9.20
CA ILE A 48 3.41 10.84 -8.58
C ILE A 48 3.32 10.84 -7.06
N GLU A 49 3.35 12.00 -6.41
CA GLU A 49 3.25 12.11 -4.96
C GLU A 49 1.94 11.50 -4.45
N VAL A 50 0.84 11.69 -5.18
CA VAL A 50 -0.46 11.11 -4.84
C VAL A 50 -0.49 9.61 -5.06
N LEU A 51 0.17 9.11 -6.11
CA LEU A 51 0.34 7.68 -6.33
C LEU A 51 1.10 7.03 -5.17
N PHE A 52 2.21 7.60 -4.71
CA PHE A 52 2.92 7.09 -3.51
C PHE A 52 1.98 7.01 -2.29
N ARG A 53 1.27 8.10 -2.01
CA ARG A 53 0.34 8.15 -0.87
C ARG A 53 -0.77 7.12 -0.97
N LEU A 54 -1.34 6.91 -2.15
CA LEU A 54 -2.35 5.88 -2.34
C LEU A 54 -1.80 4.46 -2.22
N GLY A 55 -0.58 4.21 -2.70
CA GLY A 55 0.11 2.93 -2.51
C GLY A 55 0.21 2.57 -1.03
N ASP A 56 0.73 3.50 -0.22
CA ASP A 56 0.88 3.33 1.23
C ASP A 56 -0.48 3.11 1.93
N LEU A 57 -1.50 3.91 1.58
CA LEU A 57 -2.84 3.79 2.16
C LEU A 57 -3.52 2.47 1.78
N PHE A 58 -3.33 2.01 0.53
CA PHE A 58 -3.84 0.71 0.09
C PHE A 58 -3.13 -0.45 0.80
N ALA A 59 -1.81 -0.37 0.98
CA ALA A 59 -1.06 -1.36 1.75
C ALA A 59 -1.53 -1.40 3.21
N GLN A 60 -1.68 -0.24 3.86
CA GLN A 60 -2.19 -0.12 5.23
C GLN A 60 -3.59 -0.75 5.40
N LYS A 61 -4.43 -0.67 4.37
CA LYS A 61 -5.78 -1.24 4.36
C LYS A 61 -5.84 -2.72 3.98
N GLY A 62 -4.71 -3.33 3.61
CA GLY A 62 -4.68 -4.69 3.05
C GLY A 62 -5.32 -4.79 1.67
N LEU A 63 -5.46 -3.67 0.96
CA LEU A 63 -6.01 -3.62 -0.40
C LEU A 63 -4.92 -3.95 -1.42
N HIS A 64 -4.27 -5.10 -1.27
CA HIS A 64 -3.04 -5.46 -1.97
C HIS A 64 -3.16 -5.39 -3.50
N ARG A 65 -4.33 -5.73 -4.08
CA ARG A 65 -4.56 -5.59 -5.53
C ARG A 65 -4.51 -4.14 -6.01
N ARG A 66 -5.02 -3.19 -5.22
CA ARG A 66 -4.99 -1.76 -5.55
C ARG A 66 -3.60 -1.19 -5.33
N ALA A 67 -2.94 -1.56 -4.23
CA ALA A 67 -1.54 -1.23 -3.99
C ALA A 67 -0.65 -1.67 -5.17
N LEU A 68 -0.78 -2.93 -5.59
CA LEU A 68 -0.01 -3.49 -6.70
C LEU A 68 -0.24 -2.73 -8.01
N HIS A 69 -1.48 -2.32 -8.30
CA HIS A 69 -1.78 -1.52 -9.48
C HIS A 69 -1.05 -0.17 -9.46
N VAL A 70 -1.02 0.48 -8.30
CA VAL A 70 -0.33 1.77 -8.11
C VAL A 70 1.18 1.59 -8.16
N ASP A 71 1.73 0.57 -7.50
CA ASP A 71 3.18 0.30 -7.48
C ASP A 71 3.71 -0.03 -8.87
N LEU A 72 2.97 -0.83 -9.66
CA LEU A 72 3.34 -1.11 -11.06
C LEU A 72 3.34 0.16 -11.91
N LYS A 73 2.36 1.05 -11.69
CA LYS A 73 2.33 2.35 -12.35
C LYS A 73 3.53 3.19 -11.95
N LEU A 74 3.84 3.29 -10.65
CA LEU A 74 5.01 3.98 -10.13
C LEU A 74 6.30 3.42 -10.74
N ALA A 75 6.44 2.09 -10.84
CA ALA A 75 7.61 1.44 -11.43
C ALA A 75 7.79 1.79 -12.90
N SER A 76 6.69 1.99 -13.64
CA SER A 76 6.74 2.42 -15.04
C SER A 76 7.17 3.87 -15.23
N VAL A 77 6.80 4.77 -14.30
CA VAL A 77 7.08 6.21 -14.42
C VAL A 77 8.35 6.63 -13.69
N ARG A 78 8.79 5.83 -12.72
CA ARG A 78 10.04 5.99 -11.98
C ARG A 78 10.84 4.67 -11.95
N PRO A 79 11.39 4.25 -13.11
CA PRO A 79 12.12 2.98 -13.25
C PRO A 79 13.48 2.94 -12.54
N ASP A 80 13.93 4.09 -12.02
CA ASP A 80 15.21 4.27 -11.33
C ASP A 80 15.05 4.66 -9.85
N ASP A 81 13.81 4.65 -9.32
CA ASP A 81 13.54 4.99 -7.92
C ASP A 81 13.58 3.72 -7.05
N PRO A 82 14.58 3.56 -6.17
CA PRO A 82 14.72 2.36 -5.36
C PRO A 82 13.54 2.14 -4.41
N THR A 83 12.90 3.20 -3.92
CA THR A 83 11.76 3.11 -3.00
C THR A 83 10.55 2.50 -3.68
N VAL A 84 10.34 2.78 -4.97
CA VAL A 84 9.24 2.19 -5.75
C VAL A 84 9.37 0.67 -5.84
N PHE A 85 10.57 0.18 -6.16
CA PHE A 85 10.79 -1.27 -6.26
C PHE A 85 10.79 -1.95 -4.89
N TYR A 86 11.20 -1.26 -3.83
CA TYR A 86 11.06 -1.77 -2.46
C TYR A 86 9.58 -1.94 -2.08
N ASN A 87 8.75 -0.91 -2.29
CA ASN A 87 7.31 -0.98 -2.01
C ASN A 87 6.62 -2.07 -2.85
N LEU A 88 7.00 -2.20 -4.13
CA LEU A 88 6.51 -3.27 -4.99
C LEU A 88 6.89 -4.67 -4.46
N ALA A 89 8.10 -4.82 -3.89
CA ALA A 89 8.52 -6.05 -3.24
C ALA A 89 7.67 -6.37 -2.01
N CYS A 90 7.39 -5.37 -1.17
CA CYS A 90 6.51 -5.52 0.00
C CYS A 90 5.09 -5.91 -0.42
N THR A 91 4.51 -5.22 -1.41
CA THR A 91 3.18 -5.55 -1.93
C THR A 91 3.11 -6.98 -2.48
N HIS A 92 4.13 -7.45 -3.20
CA HIS A 92 4.20 -8.85 -3.64
C HIS A 92 4.39 -9.83 -2.46
N GLY A 93 5.25 -9.49 -1.50
CA GLY A 93 5.51 -10.30 -0.31
C GLY A 93 4.26 -10.51 0.54
N ALA A 94 3.47 -9.46 0.75
CA ALA A 94 2.19 -9.51 1.47
C ALA A 94 1.12 -10.39 0.76
N GLN A 95 1.33 -10.72 -0.51
CA GLN A 95 0.45 -11.60 -1.30
C GLN A 95 1.04 -12.99 -1.53
N ASP A 96 2.12 -13.36 -0.82
CA ASP A 96 2.86 -14.61 -1.02
C ASP A 96 3.38 -14.82 -2.46
N HIS A 97 3.52 -13.73 -3.23
CA HIS A 97 4.11 -13.75 -4.57
C HIS A 97 5.64 -13.75 -4.47
N GLU A 98 6.21 -14.85 -3.97
CA GLU A 98 7.63 -14.96 -3.59
C GLU A 98 8.61 -14.52 -4.70
N GLN A 99 8.48 -15.06 -5.92
CA GLN A 99 9.43 -14.77 -7.00
C GLN A 99 9.36 -13.30 -7.45
N PRO A 100 8.17 -12.73 -7.76
CA PRO A 100 8.05 -11.28 -8.04
C PRO A 100 8.58 -10.38 -6.91
N ALA A 101 8.34 -10.76 -5.65
CA ALA A 101 8.83 -9.99 -4.51
C ALA A 101 10.37 -9.95 -4.47
N LEU A 102 11.02 -11.09 -4.69
CA LEU A 102 12.47 -11.18 -4.74
C LEU A 102 13.06 -10.40 -5.92
N ASP A 103 12.44 -10.49 -7.10
CA ASP A 103 12.89 -9.75 -8.28
C ASP A 103 12.80 -8.24 -8.07
N ALA A 104 11.69 -7.74 -7.51
CA ALA A 104 11.52 -6.34 -7.18
C ALA A 104 12.52 -5.88 -6.09
N LEU A 105 12.74 -6.69 -5.06
CA LEU A 105 13.68 -6.37 -3.97
C LEU A 105 15.13 -6.30 -4.46
N GLU A 106 15.54 -7.23 -5.32
CA GLU A 106 16.87 -7.21 -5.94
C GLU A 106 17.04 -5.95 -6.78
N ARG A 107 16.03 -5.56 -7.56
CA ARG A 107 16.05 -4.31 -8.34
C ARG A 107 16.13 -3.08 -7.45
N ALA A 108 15.39 -3.03 -6.34
CA ALA A 108 15.48 -1.94 -5.38
C ALA A 108 16.92 -1.76 -4.86
N VAL A 109 17.58 -2.87 -4.51
CA VAL A 109 18.96 -2.86 -4.02
C VAL A 109 19.95 -2.44 -5.10
N GLU A 110 19.78 -2.87 -6.34
CA GLU A 110 20.59 -2.43 -7.48
C GLU A 110 20.49 -0.92 -7.71
N LEU A 111 19.29 -0.34 -7.47
CA LEU A 111 19.03 1.09 -7.57
C LEU A 111 19.49 1.89 -6.33
N GLY A 112 20.03 1.21 -5.31
CA GLY A 112 20.64 1.85 -4.14
C GLY A 112 19.86 1.73 -2.85
N PHE A 113 18.75 0.98 -2.81
CA PHE A 113 18.11 0.63 -1.54
C PHE A 113 19.06 -0.19 -0.67
N ASN A 114 19.34 0.26 0.55
CA ASN A 114 20.36 -0.37 1.39
C ASN A 114 19.99 -0.39 2.88
N ASP A 115 18.74 -0.09 3.23
CA ASP A 115 18.25 -0.15 4.61
C ASP A 115 17.97 -1.60 5.01
N VAL A 116 19.04 -2.30 5.38
CA VAL A 116 18.98 -3.72 5.76
C VAL A 116 18.12 -3.95 7.00
N ASP A 117 18.19 -3.04 7.98
CA ASP A 117 17.44 -3.17 9.23
C ASP A 117 15.94 -3.04 8.96
N TYR A 118 15.55 -2.16 8.03
CA TYR A 118 14.17 -2.06 7.58
C TYR A 118 13.71 -3.33 6.85
N MET A 119 14.50 -3.86 5.90
CA MET A 119 14.18 -5.13 5.20
C MET A 119 13.97 -6.30 6.18
N LEU A 120 14.79 -6.38 7.22
CA LEU A 120 14.77 -7.46 8.21
C LEU A 120 13.67 -7.29 9.26
N SER A 121 13.07 -6.11 9.39
CA SER A 121 11.96 -5.85 10.32
C SER A 121 10.61 -5.84 9.63
N ASP A 122 10.57 -5.55 8.32
CA ASP A 122 9.35 -5.47 7.52
C ASP A 122 8.55 -6.79 7.50
N PRO A 123 7.30 -6.82 8.02
CA PRO A 123 6.48 -8.02 8.07
C PRO A 123 6.08 -8.53 6.67
N ASP A 124 5.98 -7.66 5.66
CA ASP A 124 5.58 -8.05 4.31
C ASP A 124 6.66 -8.92 3.64
N LEU A 125 7.91 -8.80 4.10
CA LEU A 125 9.05 -9.57 3.60
C LEU A 125 9.35 -10.82 4.45
N LEU A 126 8.54 -11.11 5.48
CA LEU A 126 8.81 -12.19 6.44
C LEU A 126 9.01 -13.55 5.74
N ALA A 127 8.15 -13.89 4.77
CA ALA A 127 8.22 -15.13 4.01
C ALA A 127 9.55 -15.27 3.22
N LEU A 128 10.13 -14.15 2.79
CA LEU A 128 11.35 -14.13 1.99
C LEU A 128 12.62 -14.33 2.81
N ARG A 129 12.59 -14.08 4.13
CA ARG A 129 13.80 -14.08 4.98
C ARG A 129 14.54 -15.42 5.04
N LEU A 130 13.82 -16.52 4.81
CA LEU A 130 14.41 -17.86 4.73
C LEU A 130 14.92 -18.20 3.32
N HIS A 131 14.50 -17.46 2.29
CA HIS A 131 14.84 -17.73 0.91
C HIS A 131 16.34 -17.45 0.64
N PRO A 132 17.06 -18.35 -0.07
CA PRO A 132 18.49 -18.18 -0.32
C PRO A 132 18.85 -16.88 -1.06
N ARG A 133 17.98 -16.40 -1.98
CA ARG A 133 18.19 -15.11 -2.69
C ARG A 133 18.19 -13.93 -1.72
N PHE A 134 17.20 -13.85 -0.83
CA PHE A 134 17.10 -12.79 0.17
C PHE A 134 18.32 -12.78 1.11
N ARG A 135 18.74 -13.95 1.62
CA ARG A 135 19.91 -14.05 2.51
C ARG A 135 21.19 -13.55 1.84
N ARG A 136 21.43 -13.96 0.59
CA ARG A 136 22.58 -13.47 -0.19
C ARG A 136 22.52 -11.97 -0.41
N LEU A 137 21.32 -11.42 -0.63
CA LEU A 137 21.11 -9.99 -0.82
C LEU A 137 21.49 -9.19 0.44
N VAL A 138 21.01 -9.62 1.61
CA VAL A 138 21.32 -9.02 2.91
C VAL A 138 22.81 -9.12 3.25
N GLU A 139 23.41 -10.30 3.07
CA GLU A 139 24.85 -10.49 3.29
C GLU A 139 25.70 -9.55 2.42
N ARG A 140 25.31 -9.37 1.16
CA ARG A 140 25.99 -8.46 0.22
C ARG A 140 25.95 -7.02 0.73
N LEU A 141 24.79 -6.56 1.20
CA LEU A 141 24.61 -5.20 1.73
C LEU A 141 25.43 -4.96 3.02
N GLN A 142 25.43 -5.92 3.95
CA GLN A 142 26.19 -5.82 5.21
C GLN A 142 27.73 -5.82 5.00
N ARG A 143 28.22 -6.56 4.00
CA ARG A 143 29.64 -6.51 3.61
C ARG A 143 30.01 -5.20 2.93
N GLY A 144 29.10 -4.62 2.15
CA GLY A 144 29.30 -3.32 1.49
C GLY A 144 29.36 -2.14 2.47
N SER A 145 28.58 -2.18 3.56
CA SER A 145 28.60 -1.13 4.59
C SER A 145 29.86 -1.14 5.44
N THR A 146 30.39 -2.33 5.77
CA THR A 146 31.61 -2.50 6.57
C THR A 146 32.88 -2.07 5.83
N SER A 147 32.93 -2.22 4.50
CA SER A 147 34.12 -1.84 3.71
C SER A 147 34.26 -0.32 3.49
N ARG A 148 33.20 0.48 3.68
CA ARG A 148 33.23 1.94 3.53
C ARG A 148 33.76 2.71 4.75
N SER A 149 33.95 2.03 5.89
CA SER A 149 34.37 2.69 7.17
C SER A 149 35.87 2.63 7.47
N THR A 150 36.74 2.23 6.53
CA THR A 150 38.20 2.04 6.78
C THR A 150 39.10 3.05 6.05
N VAL A 151 38.62 4.27 5.79
CA VAL A 151 39.50 5.35 5.32
C VAL A 151 39.46 6.50 6.32
N VAL A 152 40.34 6.43 7.33
CA VAL A 152 40.79 7.56 8.15
C VAL A 152 42.31 7.49 8.22
#